data_AF-A0A7S1C2U0-F1
#
_entry.id   AF-A0A7S1C2U0-F1
#
_cell.length_a   1.000
_cell.length_b   1.000
_cell.length_c   1.000
_cell.angle_alpha   90.00
_cell.angle_beta   90.00
_cell.angle_gamma   90.00
#
_symmetry.space_group_name_H-M   'P 1'
#
loop_
_entity.id
_entity.type
_entity.pdbx_description
1 polymer ?
#
loop_
_entity_poly.entity_id
_entity_poly.type
_entity_poly.pdbx_seq_one_letter_code
_entity_poly.pdbx_strand_id
1 'polypeptide(L)'
;ADGAVYAIPSDCDALLRVHDGKVSCVGTGVVPKGKNKWQNAVLAEDGAVYALPCDASCVLRVDTTPPRDKPVQGWDAKEDNRRVTLFGENVPDNSKNKYQGGFLGPDGRMYGSPECADSILIVDPHLWDGDQNLGAVSLVPY
;
A
#
# COMPACT_ATOMS: atom_id res chain seq x y z
N ALA A 1 8.96 -9.89 -5.20
CA ALA A 1 7.64 -9.76 -5.83
C ALA A 1 7.26 -11.07 -6.51
N ASP A 2 5.97 -11.38 -6.58
CA ASP A 2 5.38 -12.62 -7.13
C ASP A 2 5.08 -12.54 -8.63
N GLY A 3 5.38 -11.39 -9.26
CA GLY A 3 5.11 -11.15 -10.68
C GLY A 3 3.63 -10.89 -11.01
N ALA A 4 2.77 -10.70 -10.01
CA ALA A 4 1.40 -10.27 -10.24
C ALA A 4 1.28 -8.74 -10.34
N VAL A 5 0.21 -8.29 -10.97
CA VAL A 5 -0.21 -6.88 -10.98
C VAL A 5 -1.24 -6.67 -9.88
N TYR A 6 -1.07 -5.60 -9.10
CA TYR A 6 -2.00 -5.22 -8.04
C TYR A 6 -2.69 -3.91 -8.39
N ALA A 7 -4.01 -3.93 -8.55
CA ALA A 7 -4.84 -2.75 -8.77
C ALA A 7 -5.34 -2.23 -7.42
N ILE A 8 -4.95 -1.00 -7.12
CA ILE A 8 -5.12 -0.34 -5.83
C ILE A 8 -6.58 0.10 -5.61
N PRO A 9 -7.13 -0.03 -4.39
CA PRO A 9 -8.55 0.19 -4.16
C PRO A 9 -8.87 1.65 -3.83
N SER A 10 -9.38 2.40 -4.81
CA SER A 10 -9.86 3.78 -4.58
C SER A 10 -11.23 3.79 -3.88
N ASP A 11 -12.24 3.19 -4.52
CA ASP A 11 -13.66 3.29 -4.12
C ASP A 11 -14.28 1.92 -3.72
N CYS A 12 -13.44 0.89 -3.62
CA CYS A 12 -13.81 -0.47 -3.25
C CYS A 12 -13.17 -0.90 -1.92
N ASP A 13 -13.64 -2.00 -1.35
CA ASP A 13 -13.20 -2.57 -0.06
C ASP A 13 -12.32 -3.83 -0.24
N ALA A 14 -11.69 -3.95 -1.41
CA ALA A 14 -10.68 -4.95 -1.74
C ALA A 14 -9.84 -4.47 -2.94
N LEU A 15 -8.57 -4.85 -2.98
CA LEU A 15 -7.70 -4.68 -4.15
C LEU A 15 -7.82 -5.87 -5.11
N LEU A 16 -7.47 -5.67 -6.37
CA LEU A 16 -7.44 -6.73 -7.38
C LEU A 16 -6.01 -7.21 -7.59
N ARG A 17 -5.80 -8.52 -7.59
CA ARG A 17 -4.55 -9.15 -8.03
C ARG A 17 -4.80 -9.79 -9.39
N VAL A 18 -3.92 -9.52 -10.35
CA VAL A 18 -3.96 -10.09 -11.70
C VAL A 18 -2.68 -10.85 -11.96
N HIS A 19 -2.81 -12.14 -12.27
CA HIS A 19 -1.67 -13.02 -12.58
C HIS A 19 -2.10 -14.04 -13.62
N ASP A 20 -1.32 -14.20 -14.68
CA ASP A 20 -1.64 -15.12 -15.80
C ASP A 20 -3.06 -14.96 -16.36
N GLY A 21 -3.53 -13.72 -16.49
CA GLY A 21 -4.87 -13.39 -17.00
C GLY A 21 -6.02 -13.71 -16.05
N LYS A 22 -5.74 -14.23 -14.84
CA LYS A 22 -6.74 -14.46 -13.79
C LYS A 22 -6.79 -13.27 -12.85
N VAL A 23 -7.98 -12.91 -12.40
CA VAL A 23 -8.24 -11.80 -11.47
C VAL A 23 -8.83 -12.35 -10.18
N SER A 24 -8.31 -11.90 -9.04
CA SER A 24 -8.86 -12.22 -7.71
C SER A 24 -8.90 -10.98 -6.81
N CYS A 25 -9.90 -10.92 -5.92
CA CYS A 25 -9.94 -9.91 -4.87
C CYS A 25 -9.02 -10.31 -3.71
N VAL A 26 -8.34 -9.32 -3.13
CA VAL A 26 -7.43 -9.46 -1.98
C VAL A 26 -7.71 -8.33 -0.99
N GLY A 27 -7.50 -8.57 0.30
CA GLY A 27 -7.70 -7.58 1.37
C GLY A 27 -9.15 -7.38 1.80
N THR A 28 -10.08 -8.25 1.39
CA THR A 28 -11.48 -8.16 1.81
C THR A 28 -11.60 -8.24 3.34
N GLY A 29 -12.23 -7.22 3.95
CA GLY A 29 -12.37 -7.12 5.40
C GLY A 29 -11.17 -6.47 6.12
N VAL A 30 -10.05 -6.23 5.41
CA VAL A 30 -8.93 -5.41 5.88
C VAL A 30 -9.01 -4.02 5.27
N VAL A 31 -9.29 -3.94 3.96
CA VAL A 31 -9.44 -2.67 3.24
C VAL A 31 -10.75 -2.01 3.70
N PRO A 32 -10.70 -0.79 4.27
CA PRO A 32 -11.90 -0.11 4.75
C PRO A 32 -12.79 0.35 3.59
N LYS A 33 -14.08 0.49 3.88
CA LYS A 33 -15.02 1.16 2.97
C LYS A 33 -14.71 2.66 2.89
N GLY A 34 -15.01 3.27 1.76
CA GLY A 34 -14.74 4.69 1.52
C GLY A 34 -14.45 4.96 0.05
N LYS A 35 -14.33 6.24 -0.30
CA LYS A 35 -13.98 6.71 -1.65
C LYS A 35 -12.58 7.31 -1.65
N ASN A 36 -11.95 7.35 -2.82
CA ASN A 36 -10.66 7.99 -3.07
C ASN A 36 -9.56 7.60 -2.08
N LYS A 37 -9.58 6.39 -1.53
CA LYS A 37 -8.70 6.02 -0.41
C LYS A 37 -7.22 6.04 -0.80
N TRP A 38 -6.90 5.34 -1.89
CA TRP A 38 -5.55 5.24 -2.46
C TRP A 38 -5.66 5.28 -3.98
N GLN A 39 -4.73 5.98 -4.64
CA GLN A 39 -4.74 6.19 -6.11
C GLN A 39 -3.41 5.86 -6.79
N ASN A 40 -2.39 5.51 -6.00
CA ASN A 40 -1.09 5.08 -6.50
C ASN A 40 -0.55 3.95 -5.61
N ALA A 41 0.51 3.31 -6.07
CA ALA A 41 1.34 2.50 -5.20
C ALA A 41 2.77 2.36 -5.76
N VAL A 42 3.69 2.02 -4.86
CA VAL A 42 5.10 1.82 -5.16
C VAL A 42 5.52 0.43 -4.69
N LEU A 43 6.25 -0.30 -5.53
CA LEU A 43 6.91 -1.54 -5.13
C LEU A 43 8.23 -1.19 -4.44
N ALA A 44 8.36 -1.55 -3.17
CA ALA A 44 9.58 -1.32 -2.38
C ALA A 44 10.54 -2.52 -2.44
N GLU A 45 11.76 -2.31 -1.93
CA GLU A 45 12.82 -3.32 -1.93
C GLU A 45 12.52 -4.53 -1.02
N ASP A 46 11.67 -4.34 0.01
CA ASP A 46 11.18 -5.42 0.87
C ASP A 46 10.24 -6.40 0.13
N GLY A 47 9.91 -6.10 -1.13
CA GLY A 47 9.03 -6.89 -1.97
C GLY A 47 7.56 -6.67 -1.67
N ALA A 48 7.19 -5.64 -0.91
CA ALA A 48 5.80 -5.23 -0.72
C ALA A 48 5.43 -4.03 -1.59
N VAL A 49 4.14 -3.95 -1.92
CA VAL A 49 3.54 -2.81 -2.61
C VAL A 49 2.92 -1.90 -1.55
N TYR A 50 3.23 -0.61 -1.61
CA TYR A 50 2.73 0.40 -0.68
C TYR A 50 1.89 1.42 -1.44
N ALA A 51 0.61 1.51 -1.13
CA ALA A 51 -0.30 2.50 -1.68
C ALA A 51 -0.32 3.75 -0.82
N LEU A 52 0.05 4.90 -1.38
CA LEU A 52 0.09 6.15 -0.63
C LEU A 52 -1.32 6.74 -0.50
N PRO A 53 -1.68 7.29 0.68
CA PRO A 53 -3.03 7.77 0.94
C PRO A 53 -3.41 8.95 0.05
N CYS A 54 -4.59 8.88 -0.55
CA CYS A 54 -5.25 10.04 -1.15
C CYS A 54 -6.22 10.62 -0.10
N ASP A 55 -7.36 9.97 0.13
CA ASP A 55 -8.29 10.28 1.25
C ASP A 55 -8.12 9.34 2.45
N ALA A 56 -7.38 8.24 2.31
CA ALA A 56 -7.12 7.34 3.45
C ALA A 56 -6.32 8.03 4.56
N SER A 57 -6.43 7.51 5.79
CA SER A 57 -5.67 7.96 6.96
C SER A 57 -4.37 7.18 7.18
N CYS A 58 -4.07 6.20 6.31
CA CYS A 58 -2.92 5.31 6.41
C CYS A 58 -2.42 4.90 5.01
N VAL A 59 -1.21 4.38 4.94
CA VAL A 59 -0.66 3.68 3.78
C VAL A 59 -1.25 2.27 3.74
N LEU A 60 -1.49 1.72 2.54
CA LEU A 60 -1.86 0.31 2.39
C LEU A 60 -0.64 -0.49 1.98
N ARG A 61 -0.26 -1.51 2.75
CA ARG A 61 0.85 -2.41 2.43
C ARG A 61 0.32 -3.75 1.94
N VAL A 62 0.92 -4.30 0.89
CA VAL A 62 0.62 -5.63 0.34
C VAL A 62 1.90 -6.42 0.16
N ASP A 63 2.11 -7.45 0.96
CA ASP A 63 3.25 -8.36 0.81
C ASP A 63 3.10 -9.24 -0.44
N THR A 64 3.96 -9.00 -1.44
CA THR A 64 3.98 -9.71 -2.71
C THR A 64 5.08 -10.78 -2.76
N THR A 65 5.70 -11.14 -1.64
CA THR A 65 6.71 -12.20 -1.62
C THR A 65 6.02 -13.58 -1.66
N PRO A 66 6.38 -14.46 -2.61
CA PRO A 66 5.84 -15.83 -2.62
C PRO A 66 6.13 -16.52 -1.28
N PRO A 67 5.22 -17.35 -0.74
CA PRO A 67 5.57 -18.21 0.39
C PRO A 67 6.78 -19.07 0.01
N ARG A 68 7.77 -19.18 0.91
CA ARG A 68 9.02 -19.92 0.64
C ARG A 68 8.79 -21.36 0.19
N ASP A 69 7.71 -21.98 0.67
CA ASP A 69 7.43 -23.41 0.48
C ASP A 69 6.26 -23.70 -0.47
N LYS A 70 5.66 -22.68 -1.12
CA LYS A 70 4.55 -22.87 -2.06
C LYS A 70 4.87 -22.24 -3.42
N PRO A 71 4.82 -23.00 -4.52
CA PRO A 71 4.92 -22.40 -5.86
C PRO A 71 3.78 -21.40 -6.06
N VAL A 72 4.00 -20.38 -6.90
CA VAL A 72 3.06 -19.25 -7.18
C VAL A 72 1.73 -19.72 -7.84
N GLN A 73 1.49 -21.02 -7.94
CA GLN A 73 0.26 -21.61 -8.47
C GLN A 73 -0.78 -21.83 -7.37
N GLY A 74 -1.74 -20.90 -7.30
CA GLY A 74 -2.94 -21.06 -6.47
C GLY A 74 -2.91 -20.18 -5.22
N TRP A 75 -3.38 -18.95 -5.41
CA TRP A 75 -3.62 -17.98 -4.34
C TRP A 75 -4.96 -18.34 -3.66
N ASP A 76 -5.00 -18.42 -2.33
CA ASP A 76 -6.20 -18.70 -1.53
C ASP A 76 -6.62 -17.42 -0.82
N ALA A 77 -7.78 -16.87 -1.20
CA ALA A 77 -8.28 -15.58 -0.75
C ALA A 77 -8.18 -15.35 0.77
N LYS A 78 -8.29 -16.40 1.60
CA LYS A 78 -8.11 -16.28 3.06
C LYS A 78 -6.67 -16.05 3.50
N GLU A 79 -5.72 -16.78 2.94
CA GLU A 79 -4.29 -16.60 3.23
C GLU A 79 -3.78 -15.30 2.59
N ASP A 80 -4.39 -14.88 1.49
CA ASP A 80 -4.03 -13.67 0.75
C ASP A 80 -4.38 -12.40 1.52
N ASN A 81 -5.48 -12.41 2.26
CA ASN A 81 -5.89 -11.28 3.09
C ASN A 81 -4.88 -10.99 4.22
N ARG A 82 -4.10 -11.97 4.68
CA ARG A 82 -3.06 -11.77 5.71
C ARG A 82 -1.87 -10.95 5.23
N ARG A 83 -1.74 -10.75 3.92
CA ARG A 83 -0.66 -9.99 3.29
C ARG A 83 -0.99 -8.51 3.16
N VAL A 84 -2.25 -8.14 3.41
CA VAL A 84 -2.71 -6.76 3.35
C VAL A 84 -2.70 -6.19 4.76
N THR A 85 -2.08 -5.03 4.92
CA THR A 85 -1.94 -4.37 6.21
C THR A 85 -2.15 -2.86 6.04
N LEU A 86 -2.88 -2.26 6.97
CA LEU A 86 -2.89 -0.80 7.11
C LEU A 86 -1.60 -0.39 7.82
N PHE A 87 -0.77 0.36 7.12
CA PHE A 87 0.60 0.70 7.49
C PHE A 87 0.71 2.20 7.78
N GLY A 88 1.41 2.58 8.85
CA GLY A 88 1.65 3.97 9.19
C GLY A 88 0.35 4.76 9.34
N GLU A 89 -0.46 4.43 10.35
CA GLU A 89 -1.71 5.13 10.63
C GLU A 89 -1.50 6.59 11.05
N ASN A 90 -2.61 7.35 11.04
CA ASN A 90 -2.65 8.76 11.42
C ASN A 90 -1.73 9.64 10.59
N VAL A 91 -1.72 9.46 9.27
CA VAL A 91 -1.12 10.45 8.36
C VAL A 91 -1.77 11.80 8.68
N PRO A 92 -1.05 12.76 9.33
CA PRO A 92 -1.64 13.86 10.11
C PRO A 92 -2.48 14.87 9.34
N ASP A 93 -2.61 14.69 8.04
CA ASP A 93 -3.26 15.61 7.15
C ASP A 93 -4.75 15.24 6.96
N ASN A 94 -5.61 16.16 7.40
CA ASN A 94 -7.05 16.09 7.29
C ASN A 94 -7.57 16.61 5.93
N SER A 95 -6.67 17.02 5.03
CA SER A 95 -7.03 17.36 3.67
C SER A 95 -7.51 16.12 2.90
N LYS A 96 -8.37 16.38 1.92
CA LYS A 96 -8.79 15.40 0.92
C LYS A 96 -7.88 15.52 -0.29
N ASN A 97 -7.74 14.44 -1.06
CA ASN A 97 -6.89 14.36 -2.23
C ASN A 97 -5.43 14.72 -1.89
N LYS A 98 -4.89 14.09 -0.84
CA LYS A 98 -3.59 14.47 -0.28
C LYS A 98 -2.43 14.25 -1.24
N TYR A 99 -2.30 13.02 -1.73
CA TYR A 99 -1.18 12.57 -2.54
C TYR A 99 -1.67 11.81 -3.77
N GLN A 100 -1.33 12.28 -4.97
CA GLN A 100 -1.66 11.57 -6.23
C GLN A 100 -0.51 10.74 -6.78
N GLY A 101 0.73 11.10 -6.48
CA GLY A 101 1.92 10.39 -6.93
C GLY A 101 2.70 9.76 -5.78
N GLY A 102 3.47 8.72 -6.10
CA GLY A 102 4.41 8.09 -5.19
C GLY A 102 5.63 7.63 -5.96
N PHE A 103 6.83 7.91 -5.45
CA PHE A 103 8.08 7.54 -6.11
C PHE A 103 9.06 6.94 -5.11
N LEU A 104 9.81 5.93 -5.54
CA LEU A 104 10.92 5.40 -4.76
C LEU A 104 12.13 6.32 -4.90
N GLY A 105 12.64 6.79 -3.77
CA GLY A 105 13.89 7.53 -3.70
C GLY A 105 15.12 6.61 -3.72
N PRO A 106 16.31 7.17 -3.96
CA PRO A 106 17.56 6.40 -3.97
C PRO A 106 17.96 5.87 -2.58
N ASP A 107 17.29 6.30 -1.52
CA ASP A 107 17.48 5.85 -0.14
C ASP A 107 16.55 4.68 0.24
N GLY A 108 15.80 4.13 -0.73
CA GLY A 108 14.85 3.05 -0.50
C GLY A 108 13.52 3.49 0.11
N ARG A 109 13.34 4.79 0.39
CA ARG A 109 12.09 5.34 0.92
C ARG A 109 11.15 5.80 -0.18
N MET A 110 9.87 5.87 0.14
CA MET A 110 8.85 6.32 -0.80
C MET A 110 8.42 7.74 -0.48
N TYR A 111 8.27 8.55 -1.53
CA TYR A 111 7.93 9.96 -1.44
C TYR A 111 6.59 10.20 -2.13
N GLY A 112 5.60 10.66 -1.37
CA GLY A 112 4.29 11.03 -1.88
C GLY A 112 4.30 12.46 -2.42
N SER A 113 3.92 12.60 -3.70
CA SER A 113 3.76 13.91 -4.33
C SER A 113 2.45 14.54 -3.87
N PRO A 114 2.49 15.72 -3.21
CA PRO A 114 1.30 16.38 -2.71
C PRO A 114 0.45 16.88 -3.88
N GLU A 115 -0.88 16.80 -3.72
CA GLU A 115 -1.85 17.53 -4.52
C GLU A 115 -2.52 18.61 -3.67
N CYS A 116 -3.14 18.22 -2.56
CA CYS A 116 -3.77 19.14 -1.61
C CYS A 116 -3.11 19.13 -0.22
N ALA A 117 -2.12 18.27 0.01
CA ALA A 117 -1.32 18.27 1.24
C ALA A 117 -0.36 19.47 1.27
N ASP A 118 0.05 19.88 2.47
CA ASP A 118 1.02 20.97 2.73
C ASP A 118 2.44 20.45 3.04
N SER A 119 2.65 19.15 2.84
CA SER A 119 3.87 18.44 3.18
C SER A 119 4.14 17.32 2.18
N ILE A 120 5.39 16.91 2.07
CA ILE A 120 5.79 15.68 1.39
C ILE A 120 5.60 14.52 2.36
N LEU A 121 4.88 13.48 1.92
CA LEU A 121 4.80 12.21 2.62
C LEU A 121 6.08 11.42 2.40
N ILE A 122 6.69 10.93 3.47
CA ILE A 122 7.81 9.98 3.42
C ILE A 122 7.38 8.69 4.12
N VAL A 123 7.54 7.57 3.43
CA VAL A 123 7.24 6.23 3.95
C VAL A 123 8.53 5.40 3.94
N ASP A 124 8.94 4.89 5.09
CA ASP A 124 10.14 4.07 5.25
C ASP A 124 9.76 2.58 5.32
N PRO A 125 10.00 1.79 4.25
CA PRO A 125 9.63 0.37 4.24
C PRO A 125 10.54 -0.48 5.14
N HIS A 126 11.73 0.01 5.52
CA HIS A 126 12.68 -0.74 6.36
C HIS A 126 12.23 -0.83 7.82
N LEU A 127 11.23 -0.04 8.19
CA LEU A 127 10.62 -0.09 9.52
C LEU A 127 9.54 -1.18 9.64
N TRP A 128 9.32 -2.02 8.62
CA TRP A 128 8.42 -3.16 8.74
C TRP A 128 9.00 -4.27 9.63
N ASP A 129 8.32 -4.55 10.74
CA ASP A 129 8.66 -5.59 11.72
C ASP A 129 7.62 -6.73 11.82
N GLY A 130 6.51 -6.63 11.09
CA GLY A 130 5.39 -7.57 11.17
C GLY A 130 4.05 -6.95 11.60
N ASP A 131 4.02 -5.67 12.01
CA ASP A 131 2.81 -4.98 12.48
C ASP A 131 2.56 -3.63 11.76
N GLN A 132 1.56 -2.83 12.20
CA GLN A 132 1.11 -1.61 11.52
C GLN A 132 2.16 -0.49 11.43
N ASN A 133 3.24 -0.53 12.22
CA ASN A 133 4.41 0.35 12.12
C ASN A 133 4.10 1.86 12.09
N LEU A 134 3.53 2.36 13.19
CA LEU A 134 3.08 3.75 13.39
C LEU A 134 4.19 4.82 13.25
N GLY A 135 5.47 4.43 13.34
CA GLY A 135 6.62 5.35 13.17
C GLY A 135 7.21 5.38 11.76
N ALA A 136 6.66 4.62 10.82
CA ALA A 136 7.23 4.45 9.49
C ALA A 136 6.82 5.52 8.48
N VAL A 137 6.00 6.47 8.91
CA VAL A 137 5.50 7.57 8.07
C VAL A 137 5.91 8.90 8.71
N SER A 138 6.42 9.82 7.88
CA SER A 138 6.75 11.18 8.30
C SER A 138 6.28 12.20 7.26
N LEU A 139 6.09 13.44 7.70
CA LEU A 139 5.68 14.57 6.85
C LEU A 139 6.75 15.65 6.89
N VAL A 140 7.14 16.15 5.72
CA VAL A 140 8.09 17.25 5.59
C VAL A 140 7.39 18.45 4.94
N PRO A 141 7.10 19.54 5.69
CA PRO A 141 6.48 20.74 5.14
C PRO A 141 7.33 21.42 4.05
N TYR A 142 6.68 22.19 3.17
CA TYR A 142 7.34 22.99 2.13
C TYR A 142 6.84 24.45 2.08
#